data_AF-A0A843AK85-F1
#
_entry.id   AF-A0A843AK85-F1
#
_cell.length_a   1.000
_cell.length_b   1.000
_cell.length_c   1.000
_cell.angle_alpha   90.00
_cell.angle_beta   90.00
_cell.angle_gamma   90.00
#
_symmetry.space_group_name_H-M   'P 1'
#
loop_
_entity.id
_entity.type
_entity.pdbx_description
1 polymer ?
#
loop_
_entity_poly.entity_id
_entity_poly.type
_entity_poly.pdbx_seq_one_letter_code
_entity_poly.pdbx_strand_id
1 'polypeptide(L)'
;MKFYMSKDSINWNEILVEDNWKIKKDPYKLNYCSISTNAYLGAGDHILVKDGSTKIFVGQIIEPTISKKKFNNYEAVDYRFQLRSEITNEFVKKRASDIVTQLKKYAPNLKWVIGKTSKIYSSLEFENTSIFKILCILAHEEYINKNLIEFRMIGEKIIFRPYPAKVKGYIIEEHLNDDYTYSSDANDLVTGYTVTDKEGNIIKTVSSPYWTSKFGDIILLGSNQGTKQLSYTKKSLKKLINKMVTVYHNEKKSSDYDLSYDIFVRLRKYNVPCKIVLYANKYSVIYRYIDKWVNFPYSKLNKKYRPNSNAIKKGKVVRTYG
;
A
#
# COMPACT_ATOMS: atom_id res chain seq x y z
N MET A 1 7.09 -10.61 -22.97
CA MET A 1 7.15 -11.72 -21.99
C MET A 1 7.49 -13.02 -22.70
N LYS A 2 8.32 -13.88 -22.11
CA LYS A 2 8.65 -15.22 -22.61
C LYS A 2 8.49 -16.27 -21.51
N PHE A 3 8.03 -17.46 -21.89
CA PHE A 3 7.78 -18.58 -20.98
C PHE A 3 8.73 -19.72 -21.28
N TYR A 4 9.24 -20.36 -20.23
CA TYR A 4 10.16 -21.47 -20.34
C TYR A 4 9.72 -22.59 -19.41
N MET A 5 9.92 -23.82 -19.85
CA MET A 5 9.70 -25.02 -19.03
C MET A 5 11.00 -25.81 -18.84
N SER A 6 11.07 -26.54 -17.73
CA SER A 6 12.18 -27.41 -17.40
C SER A 6 11.73 -28.60 -16.57
N LYS A 7 12.35 -29.77 -16.77
CA LYS A 7 12.13 -30.95 -15.92
C LYS A 7 12.98 -30.93 -14.65
N ASP A 8 14.10 -30.21 -14.67
CA ASP A 8 15.15 -30.25 -13.64
C ASP A 8 15.51 -28.88 -13.06
N SER A 9 14.84 -27.81 -13.52
CA SER A 9 15.11 -26.39 -13.25
C SER A 9 16.47 -25.85 -13.76
N ILE A 10 17.22 -26.67 -14.49
CA ILE A 10 18.55 -26.36 -15.02
C ILE A 10 18.44 -26.04 -16.50
N ASN A 11 17.81 -26.93 -17.27
CA ASN A 11 17.68 -26.83 -18.72
C ASN A 11 16.31 -26.25 -19.09
N TRP A 12 16.31 -25.02 -19.60
CA TRP A 12 15.09 -24.25 -19.86
C TRP A 12 14.79 -24.17 -21.35
N ASN A 13 13.63 -24.69 -21.74
CA ASN A 13 13.13 -24.64 -23.12
C ASN A 13 11.99 -23.64 -23.24
N GLU A 14 12.03 -22.76 -24.23
CA GLU A 14 10.95 -21.80 -24.48
C GLU A 14 9.66 -22.55 -24.89
N ILE A 15 8.53 -22.14 -24.33
CA ILE A 15 7.20 -22.69 -24.63
C ILE A 15 6.25 -21.59 -25.09
N LEU A 16 5.32 -21.94 -25.98
CA LEU A 16 4.26 -21.04 -26.42
C LEU A 16 3.12 -21.06 -25.42
N VAL A 17 2.72 -19.88 -24.94
CA VAL A 17 1.65 -19.70 -23.96
C VAL A 17 0.61 -18.73 -24.54
N GLU A 18 -0.68 -19.02 -24.35
CA GLU A 18 -1.77 -18.13 -24.78
C GLU A 18 -1.75 -16.80 -23.99
N ASP A 19 -2.26 -15.72 -24.58
CA ASP A 19 -2.21 -14.36 -24.03
C ASP A 19 -3.04 -14.16 -22.73
N ASN A 20 -3.76 -15.18 -22.27
CA ASN A 20 -4.62 -15.14 -21.07
C ASN A 20 -3.91 -15.58 -19.77
N TRP A 21 -2.58 -15.71 -19.79
CA TRP A 21 -1.80 -16.06 -18.61
C TRP A 21 -1.94 -15.01 -17.48
N LYS A 22 -1.77 -15.44 -16.24
CA LYS A 22 -1.88 -14.57 -15.06
C LYS A 22 -0.88 -14.93 -13.99
N ILE A 23 -0.25 -13.91 -13.39
CA ILE A 23 0.60 -14.07 -12.20
C ILE A 23 -0.04 -13.31 -11.04
N LYS A 24 -0.34 -14.01 -9.95
CA LYS A 24 -0.78 -13.40 -8.69
C LYS A 24 0.41 -13.39 -7.73
N LYS A 25 0.87 -12.18 -7.38
CA LYS A 25 1.95 -11.99 -6.42
C LYS A 25 1.41 -11.54 -5.06
N ASP A 26 1.87 -12.19 -4.00
CA ASP A 26 1.62 -11.81 -2.63
C ASP A 26 2.93 -12.00 -1.82
N PRO A 27 3.46 -10.96 -1.16
CA PRO A 27 4.69 -11.09 -0.39
C PRO A 27 4.55 -12.06 0.80
N TYR A 28 3.33 -12.27 1.30
CA TYR A 28 3.03 -13.07 2.49
C TYR A 28 2.29 -14.39 2.19
N LYS A 29 2.00 -14.69 0.92
CA LYS A 29 1.37 -15.95 0.48
C LYS A 29 2.11 -16.53 -0.71
N LEU A 30 1.82 -17.79 -1.06
CA LEU A 30 2.35 -18.39 -2.28
C LEU A 30 2.00 -17.53 -3.50
N ASN A 31 2.97 -17.34 -4.41
CA ASN A 31 2.65 -16.76 -5.70
C ASN A 31 2.11 -17.85 -6.61
N TYR A 32 1.14 -17.49 -7.44
CA TYR A 32 0.54 -18.39 -8.41
C TYR A 32 0.76 -17.87 -9.83
N CYS A 33 0.99 -18.78 -10.76
CA CYS A 33 1.00 -18.51 -12.19
C CYS A 33 0.05 -19.47 -12.88
N SER A 34 -0.95 -18.94 -13.57
CA SER A 34 -1.86 -19.71 -14.43
C SER A 34 -1.43 -19.50 -15.87
N ILE A 35 -1.23 -20.60 -16.61
CA ILE A 35 -0.81 -20.59 -18.01
C ILE A 35 -1.63 -21.58 -18.84
N SER A 36 -1.78 -21.31 -20.13
CA SER A 36 -2.35 -22.23 -21.11
C SER A 36 -1.32 -22.46 -22.22
N THR A 37 -0.91 -23.70 -22.47
CA THR A 37 0.13 -24.04 -23.46
C THR A 37 -0.20 -25.34 -24.20
N ASN A 38 0.31 -25.48 -25.42
CA ASN A 38 0.21 -26.71 -26.21
C ASN A 38 1.27 -27.75 -25.78
N ALA A 39 2.25 -27.35 -24.98
CA ALA A 39 3.21 -28.27 -24.38
C ALA A 39 2.51 -29.12 -23.31
N TYR A 40 2.89 -30.39 -23.22
CA TYR A 40 2.47 -31.23 -22.10
C TYR A 40 3.40 -31.02 -20.91
N LEU A 41 2.85 -30.47 -19.83
CA LEU A 41 3.54 -30.28 -18.56
C LEU A 41 2.98 -31.26 -17.52
N GLY A 42 3.88 -31.96 -16.83
CA GLY A 42 3.55 -32.82 -15.70
C GLY A 42 3.53 -32.04 -14.38
N ALA A 43 2.87 -32.61 -13.37
CA ALA A 43 3.04 -32.14 -12.00
C ALA A 43 4.52 -32.24 -11.58
N GLY A 44 5.04 -31.17 -10.96
CA GLY A 44 6.45 -31.04 -10.60
C GLY A 44 7.34 -30.39 -11.67
N ASP A 45 6.89 -30.32 -12.93
CA ASP A 45 7.62 -29.57 -13.98
C ASP A 45 7.76 -28.11 -13.58
N HIS A 46 8.87 -27.51 -13.99
CA HIS A 46 9.23 -26.15 -13.60
C HIS A 46 8.85 -25.16 -14.70
N ILE A 47 8.34 -24.00 -14.29
CA ILE A 47 8.01 -22.88 -15.17
C ILE A 47 8.79 -21.64 -14.77
N LEU A 48 9.30 -20.94 -15.78
CA LEU A 48 10.02 -19.68 -15.66
C LEU A 48 9.40 -18.66 -16.61
N VAL A 49 9.00 -17.52 -16.07
CA VAL A 49 8.48 -16.38 -16.83
C VAL A 49 9.52 -15.27 -16.81
N LYS A 50 9.92 -14.79 -17.98
CA LYS A 50 10.88 -13.69 -18.14
C LYS A 50 10.30 -12.52 -18.90
N ASP A 51 10.75 -11.33 -18.52
CA ASP A 51 10.64 -10.12 -19.34
C ASP A 51 12.04 -9.54 -19.57
N GLY A 52 12.53 -9.64 -20.81
CA GLY A 52 13.96 -9.46 -21.12
C GLY A 52 14.85 -10.36 -20.26
N SER A 53 15.79 -9.76 -19.52
CA SER A 53 16.68 -10.46 -18.57
C SER A 53 16.04 -10.71 -17.19
N THR A 54 14.88 -10.14 -16.91
CA THR A 54 14.26 -10.16 -15.58
C THR A 54 13.43 -11.42 -15.39
N LYS A 55 13.67 -12.16 -14.30
CA LYS A 55 12.83 -13.30 -13.90
C LYS A 55 11.60 -12.77 -13.16
N ILE A 56 10.42 -12.89 -13.77
CA ILE A 56 9.16 -12.39 -13.22
C ILE A 56 8.51 -13.43 -12.28
N PHE A 57 8.60 -14.71 -12.63
CA PHE A 57 8.08 -15.83 -11.84
C PHE A 57 8.94 -17.08 -12.11
N VAL A 58 9.15 -17.87 -11.06
CA VAL A 58 9.74 -19.22 -11.19
C VAL A 58 9.04 -20.13 -10.19
N GLY A 59 8.55 -21.27 -10.64
CA GLY A 59 7.76 -22.17 -9.82
C GLY A 59 7.63 -23.57 -10.42
N GLN A 60 6.76 -24.38 -9.81
CA GLN A 60 6.46 -25.75 -10.23
C GLN A 60 4.97 -25.91 -10.47
N ILE A 61 4.61 -26.70 -11.49
CA ILE A 61 3.23 -27.12 -11.77
C ILE A 61 2.74 -27.98 -10.60
N ILE A 62 1.58 -27.62 -10.04
CA ILE A 62 0.96 -28.40 -8.94
C ILE A 62 -0.01 -29.42 -9.51
N GLU A 63 -0.85 -28.96 -10.45
CA GLU A 63 -1.93 -29.77 -11.01
C GLU A 63 -2.23 -29.35 -12.45
N PRO A 64 -2.31 -30.31 -13.40
CA PRO A 64 -2.84 -30.05 -14.73
C PRO A 64 -4.37 -29.88 -14.64
N THR A 65 -4.88 -28.71 -14.99
CA THR A 65 -6.34 -28.46 -15.00
C THR A 65 -6.94 -29.02 -16.29
N ILE A 66 -7.89 -29.95 -16.15
CA ILE A 66 -8.69 -30.64 -17.18
C ILE A 66 -8.59 -30.04 -18.61
N SER A 67 -8.09 -30.88 -19.53
CA SER A 67 -8.01 -30.61 -20.97
C SER A 67 -9.39 -30.48 -21.61
N LYS A 68 -9.72 -29.29 -22.12
CA LYS A 68 -10.74 -29.11 -23.15
C LYS A 68 -10.16 -28.21 -24.25
N LYS A 69 -9.74 -28.83 -25.38
CA LYS A 69 -9.20 -28.25 -26.64
C LYS A 69 -7.66 -28.31 -26.82
N LYS A 70 -7.15 -27.68 -27.89
CA LYS A 70 -5.77 -27.69 -28.44
C LYS A 70 -4.66 -27.23 -27.47
N PHE A 71 -5.03 -26.68 -26.31
CA PHE A 71 -4.12 -26.18 -25.27
C PHE A 71 -4.54 -26.75 -23.91
N ASN A 72 -3.55 -27.02 -23.06
CA ASN A 72 -3.72 -27.50 -21.69
C ASN A 72 -3.52 -26.34 -20.71
N ASN A 73 -4.35 -26.30 -19.66
CA ASN A 73 -4.25 -25.30 -18.60
C ASN A 73 -3.44 -25.84 -17.42
N TYR A 74 -2.61 -24.99 -16.85
CA TYR A 74 -1.74 -25.35 -15.74
C TYR A 74 -1.73 -24.26 -14.67
N GLU A 75 -1.67 -24.70 -13.42
CA GLU A 75 -1.37 -23.85 -12.28
C GLU A 75 0.01 -24.20 -11.71
N ALA A 76 0.83 -23.16 -11.57
CA ALA A 76 2.14 -23.24 -10.95
C ALA A 76 2.20 -22.40 -9.67
N VAL A 77 2.93 -22.88 -8.67
CA VAL A 77 3.30 -22.10 -7.48
C VAL A 77 4.79 -21.86 -7.41
N ASP A 78 5.18 -20.72 -6.85
CA ASP A 78 6.58 -20.48 -6.57
C ASP A 78 7.13 -21.42 -5.48
N TYR A 79 8.46 -21.53 -5.40
CA TYR A 79 9.13 -22.48 -4.51
C TYR A 79 8.90 -22.24 -3.01
N ARG A 80 8.14 -21.21 -2.60
CA ARG A 80 7.75 -21.06 -1.20
C ARG A 80 6.85 -22.20 -0.75
N PHE A 81 6.21 -22.92 -1.68
CA PHE A 81 5.45 -24.13 -1.33
C PHE A 81 6.34 -25.19 -0.68
N GLN A 82 7.65 -25.23 -0.97
CA GLN A 82 8.60 -26.15 -0.35
C GLN A 82 8.87 -25.81 1.13
N LEU A 83 8.40 -24.66 1.62
CA LEU A 83 8.47 -24.22 3.01
C LEU A 83 7.16 -24.49 3.79
N ARG A 84 6.24 -25.28 3.22
CA ARG A 84 4.95 -25.60 3.84
C ARG A 84 5.04 -26.57 5.02
N SER A 85 6.13 -27.33 5.11
CA SER A 85 6.32 -28.30 6.20
C SER A 85 6.20 -27.60 7.54
N GLU A 86 5.35 -28.15 8.39
CA GLU A 86 5.13 -27.67 9.74
C GLU A 86 6.13 -28.33 10.68
N ILE A 87 6.61 -27.55 11.65
CA ILE A 87 7.49 -28.05 12.69
C ILE A 87 6.99 -27.61 14.05
N THR A 88 7.29 -28.45 15.05
CA THR A 88 7.19 -28.12 16.46
C THR A 88 8.59 -28.16 17.05
N ASN A 89 9.10 -27.03 17.52
CA ASN A 89 10.46 -26.92 18.03
C ASN A 89 10.66 -25.68 18.91
N GLU A 90 11.57 -25.79 19.88
CA GLU A 90 12.03 -24.67 20.71
C GLU A 90 13.48 -24.30 20.35
N PHE A 91 13.75 -22.99 20.26
CA PHE A 91 15.07 -22.44 19.99
C PHE A 91 15.52 -21.53 21.12
N VAL A 92 16.42 -22.05 21.96
CA VAL A 92 16.96 -21.34 23.13
C VAL A 92 18.31 -20.69 22.82
N LYS A 93 18.48 -19.42 23.18
CA LYS A 93 19.74 -18.66 23.03
C LYS A 93 20.31 -18.70 21.62
N LYS A 94 19.47 -18.53 20.60
CA LYS A 94 19.85 -18.54 19.18
C LYS A 94 19.60 -17.19 18.51
N ARG A 95 20.38 -16.86 17.48
CA ARG A 95 20.07 -15.78 16.56
C ARG A 95 19.07 -16.24 15.51
N ALA A 96 18.35 -15.31 14.88
CA ALA A 96 17.48 -15.65 13.75
C ALA A 96 18.26 -16.39 12.66
N SER A 97 19.47 -15.94 12.31
CA SER A 97 20.32 -16.63 11.33
C SER A 97 20.65 -18.08 11.70
N ASP A 98 20.81 -18.38 12.99
CA ASP A 98 21.14 -19.73 13.46
C ASP A 98 19.90 -20.63 13.38
N ILE A 99 18.72 -20.08 13.74
CA ILE A 99 17.44 -20.77 13.59
C ILE A 99 17.19 -21.10 12.12
N VAL A 100 17.29 -20.11 11.22
CA VAL A 100 17.11 -20.32 9.77
C VAL A 100 18.12 -21.34 9.23
N THR A 101 19.35 -21.36 9.74
CA THR A 101 20.35 -22.37 9.36
C THR A 101 19.92 -23.78 9.73
N GLN A 102 19.29 -23.97 10.90
CA GLN A 102 18.75 -25.27 11.28
C GLN A 102 17.50 -25.67 10.48
N LEU A 103 16.67 -24.70 10.09
CA LEU A 103 15.46 -24.95 9.30
C LEU A 103 15.77 -25.45 7.88
N LYS A 104 16.97 -25.20 7.36
CA LYS A 104 17.39 -25.65 6.01
C LYS A 104 17.16 -27.14 5.77
N LYS A 105 17.36 -27.97 6.80
CA LYS A 105 17.25 -29.44 6.70
C LYS A 105 15.85 -29.89 6.25
N TYR A 106 14.83 -29.08 6.47
CA TYR A 106 13.45 -29.38 6.09
C TYR A 106 13.09 -28.93 4.66
N ALA A 107 13.96 -28.16 4.00
CA ALA A 107 13.82 -27.80 2.58
C ALA A 107 15.20 -27.87 1.89
N PRO A 108 15.75 -29.08 1.71
CA PRO A 108 17.11 -29.30 1.22
C PRO A 108 17.31 -28.90 -0.24
N ASN A 109 16.23 -28.85 -1.03
CA ASN A 109 16.28 -28.50 -2.45
C ASN A 109 16.39 -26.98 -2.70
N LEU A 110 16.29 -26.17 -1.64
CA LEU A 110 16.39 -24.71 -1.75
C LEU A 110 17.82 -24.23 -1.51
N LYS A 111 18.20 -23.17 -2.24
CA LYS A 111 19.51 -22.52 -2.11
C LYS A 111 19.40 -21.41 -1.07
N TRP A 112 19.98 -21.62 0.11
CA TRP A 112 19.85 -20.67 1.22
C TRP A 112 21.02 -19.70 1.31
N VAL A 113 20.73 -18.41 1.14
CA VAL A 113 21.67 -17.31 1.44
C VAL A 113 21.26 -16.68 2.75
N ILE A 114 21.99 -17.04 3.81
CA ILE A 114 21.74 -16.57 5.16
C ILE A 114 22.84 -15.58 5.57
N GLY A 115 22.45 -14.38 5.98
CA GLY A 115 23.34 -13.43 6.62
C GLY A 115 23.26 -13.51 8.13
N LYS A 116 24.38 -13.30 8.81
CA LYS A 116 24.46 -13.29 10.28
C LYS A 116 23.61 -12.15 10.85
N THR A 117 22.66 -12.47 11.72
CA THR A 117 21.90 -11.45 12.48
C THR A 117 22.58 -11.16 13.82
N SER A 118 22.21 -10.09 14.51
CA SER A 118 22.88 -9.66 15.74
C SER A 118 22.14 -10.10 17.01
N LYS A 119 20.80 -10.05 17.01
CA LYS A 119 19.96 -10.36 18.17
C LYS A 119 20.02 -11.85 18.53
N ILE A 120 20.23 -12.13 19.83
CA ILE A 120 20.10 -13.46 20.42
C ILE A 120 18.76 -13.50 21.16
N TYR A 121 17.88 -14.42 20.77
CA TYR A 121 16.60 -14.65 21.42
C TYR A 121 16.79 -15.52 22.66
N SER A 122 16.13 -15.20 23.78
CA SER A 122 16.18 -15.99 25.01
C SER A 122 15.58 -17.38 24.77
N SER A 123 14.34 -17.43 24.31
CA SER A 123 13.68 -18.62 23.75
C SER A 123 12.66 -18.21 22.69
N LEU A 124 12.49 -19.05 21.67
CA LEU A 124 11.42 -18.96 20.68
C LEU A 124 10.85 -20.36 20.49
N GLU A 125 9.55 -20.52 20.75
CA GLU A 125 8.83 -21.78 20.57
C GLU A 125 7.87 -21.66 19.39
N PHE A 126 7.86 -22.70 18.55
CA PHE A 126 6.95 -22.82 17.43
C PHE A 126 6.23 -24.16 17.55
N GLU A 127 4.91 -24.13 17.46
CA GLU A 127 4.06 -25.32 17.47
C GLU A 127 3.31 -25.42 16.15
N ASN A 128 3.41 -26.56 15.46
CA ASN A 128 2.74 -26.84 14.18
C ASN A 128 2.79 -25.65 13.21
N THR A 129 3.97 -25.02 13.11
CA THR A 129 4.13 -23.77 12.35
C THR A 129 4.94 -24.05 11.11
N SER A 130 4.43 -23.65 9.94
CA SER A 130 5.15 -23.81 8.68
C SER A 130 6.45 -23.03 8.67
N ILE A 131 7.49 -23.57 8.04
CA ILE A 131 8.80 -22.93 7.94
C ILE A 131 8.66 -21.51 7.37
N PHE A 132 7.83 -21.31 6.34
CA PHE A 132 7.60 -19.98 5.78
C PHE A 132 7.09 -18.99 6.84
N LYS A 133 6.11 -19.41 7.66
CA LYS A 133 5.57 -18.58 8.74
C LYS A 133 6.63 -18.30 9.80
N ILE A 134 7.48 -19.27 10.15
CA ILE A 134 8.61 -19.06 11.06
C ILE A 134 9.57 -18.00 10.49
N LEU A 135 9.92 -18.05 9.21
CA LEU A 135 10.78 -17.04 8.58
C LEU A 135 10.15 -15.63 8.63
N CYS A 136 8.84 -15.51 8.39
CA CYS A 136 8.12 -14.25 8.52
C CYS A 136 8.16 -13.72 9.97
N ILE A 137 7.94 -14.59 10.96
CA ILE A 137 8.00 -14.22 12.38
C ILE A 137 9.42 -13.75 12.75
N LEU A 138 10.46 -14.48 12.34
CA LEU A 138 11.85 -14.09 12.62
C LEU A 138 12.22 -12.75 11.97
N ALA A 139 11.77 -12.49 10.74
CA ALA A 139 12.00 -11.21 10.07
C ALA A 139 11.25 -10.06 10.79
N HIS A 140 10.03 -10.30 11.25
CA HIS A 140 9.25 -9.34 12.02
C HIS A 140 9.87 -9.05 13.39
N GLU A 141 10.35 -10.09 14.09
CA GLU A 141 11.06 -9.95 15.34
C GLU A 141 12.34 -9.13 15.16
N GLU A 142 13.18 -9.39 14.16
CA GLU A 142 14.36 -8.55 13.89
C GLU A 142 13.96 -7.09 13.61
N TYR A 143 12.85 -6.86 12.89
CA TYR A 143 12.33 -5.52 12.64
C TYR A 143 11.92 -4.78 13.93
N ILE A 144 11.22 -5.44 14.85
CA ILE A 144 10.90 -4.87 16.19
C ILE A 144 12.18 -4.42 16.91
N ASN A 145 13.30 -5.10 16.65
CA ASN A 145 14.60 -4.82 17.25
C ASN A 145 15.48 -3.90 16.37
N LYS A 146 14.84 -3.15 15.46
CA LYS A 146 15.48 -2.15 14.57
C LYS A 146 16.48 -2.75 13.58
N ASN A 147 16.40 -4.04 13.31
CA ASN A 147 17.17 -4.71 12.27
C ASN A 147 16.26 -5.05 11.09
N LEU A 148 16.44 -4.35 9.97
CA LEU A 148 15.74 -4.71 8.73
C LEU A 148 16.38 -5.99 8.14
N ILE A 149 15.54 -6.96 7.82
CA ILE A 149 15.96 -8.21 7.17
C ILE A 149 15.46 -8.21 5.72
N GLU A 150 16.37 -8.43 4.78
CA GLU A 150 16.02 -8.83 3.42
C GLU A 150 15.56 -10.30 3.46
N PHE A 151 14.24 -10.49 3.46
CA PHE A 151 13.60 -11.79 3.28
C PHE A 151 12.84 -11.83 1.97
N ARG A 152 13.33 -12.61 1.00
CA ARG A 152 12.66 -12.85 -0.29
C ARG A 152 13.13 -14.14 -0.94
N MET A 153 12.34 -14.63 -1.88
CA MET A 153 12.69 -15.78 -2.71
C MET A 153 12.92 -15.33 -4.16
N ILE A 154 14.00 -15.81 -4.78
CA ILE A 154 14.35 -15.57 -6.18
C ILE A 154 14.57 -16.92 -6.85
N GLY A 155 13.51 -17.49 -7.43
CA GLY A 155 13.52 -18.90 -7.85
C GLY A 155 13.77 -19.81 -6.65
N GLU A 156 14.68 -20.79 -6.77
CA GLU A 156 14.99 -21.72 -5.67
C GLU A 156 15.81 -21.07 -4.54
N LYS A 157 16.24 -19.82 -4.72
CA LYS A 157 17.12 -19.14 -3.78
C LYS A 157 16.31 -18.38 -2.74
N ILE A 158 16.45 -18.77 -1.48
CA ILE A 158 15.96 -18.00 -0.32
C ILE A 158 17.06 -17.06 0.13
N ILE A 159 16.72 -15.79 0.28
CA ILE A 159 17.56 -14.78 0.89
C ILE A 159 16.96 -14.46 2.26
N PHE A 160 17.75 -14.62 3.32
CA PHE A 160 17.42 -14.20 4.67
C PHE A 160 18.67 -13.57 5.29
N ARG A 161 18.81 -12.24 5.22
CA ARG A 161 20.02 -11.55 5.70
C ARG A 161 19.69 -10.13 6.13
N PRO A 162 20.54 -9.48 6.96
CA PRO A 162 20.41 -8.05 7.21
C PRO A 162 20.33 -7.28 5.89
N TYR A 163 19.37 -6.35 5.83
CA TYR A 163 19.19 -5.50 4.66
C TYR A 163 20.45 -4.66 4.45
N PRO A 164 21.00 -4.60 3.22
CA PRO A 164 22.25 -3.90 2.98
C PRO A 164 22.12 -2.40 3.29
N ALA A 165 23.14 -1.83 3.93
CA ALA A 165 23.17 -0.41 4.30
C ALA A 165 23.16 0.55 3.09
N LYS A 166 23.54 0.06 1.90
CA LYS A 166 23.49 0.81 0.64
C LYS A 166 22.82 -0.04 -0.42
N VAL A 167 21.77 0.50 -1.04
CA VAL A 167 21.10 -0.07 -2.20
C VAL A 167 21.12 0.97 -3.31
N LYS A 168 21.39 0.55 -4.55
CA LYS A 168 21.12 1.38 -5.72
C LYS A 168 19.61 1.50 -5.87
N GLY A 169 19.04 2.60 -5.37
CA GLY A 169 17.64 2.93 -5.55
C GLY A 169 17.38 3.51 -6.94
N TYR A 170 16.13 3.41 -7.39
CA TYR A 170 15.63 4.22 -8.49
C TYR A 170 15.00 5.46 -7.88
N ILE A 171 15.27 6.63 -8.45
CA ILE A 171 14.53 7.85 -8.11
C ILE A 171 13.22 7.74 -8.88
N ILE A 172 12.11 7.57 -8.16
CA ILE A 172 10.78 7.71 -8.76
C ILE A 172 10.49 9.20 -8.74
N GLU A 173 10.61 9.84 -9.89
CA GLU A 173 10.32 11.26 -10.03
C GLU A 173 8.80 11.46 -10.13
N GLU A 174 8.21 12.07 -9.10
CA GLU A 174 6.76 12.32 -8.96
C GLU A 174 6.11 13.09 -10.14
N HIS A 175 6.89 13.62 -11.09
CA HIS A 175 6.36 14.37 -12.23
C HIS A 175 6.09 13.53 -13.48
N LEU A 176 6.41 12.22 -13.48
CA LEU A 176 6.09 11.26 -14.57
C LEU A 176 4.68 10.62 -14.38
N ASN A 177 3.73 11.39 -13.84
CA ASN A 177 2.59 10.94 -13.05
C ASN A 177 1.32 10.51 -13.82
N ASP A 178 1.37 10.37 -15.15
CA ASP A 178 0.19 9.95 -15.92
C ASP A 178 -0.08 8.44 -15.85
N ASP A 179 0.94 7.63 -15.50
CA ASP A 179 0.87 6.16 -15.50
C ASP A 179 0.85 5.51 -14.10
N TYR A 180 0.93 6.29 -13.02
CA TYR A 180 1.06 5.77 -11.66
C TYR A 180 -0.03 6.30 -10.72
N THR A 181 -0.81 5.41 -10.11
CA THR A 181 -1.73 5.77 -9.02
C THR A 181 -0.97 5.74 -7.70
N TYR A 182 -0.59 6.92 -7.18
CA TYR A 182 -0.03 7.03 -5.83
C TYR A 182 -1.15 7.11 -4.79
N SER A 183 -1.18 6.15 -3.87
CA SER A 183 -2.07 6.17 -2.71
C SER A 183 -1.20 6.09 -1.46
N SER A 184 -0.98 7.22 -0.80
CA SER A 184 -0.44 7.24 0.55
C SER A 184 -1.59 7.10 1.54
N ASP A 185 -1.65 5.97 2.24
CA ASP A 185 -2.48 5.82 3.43
C ASP A 185 -1.61 6.05 4.67
N ALA A 186 -1.99 7.04 5.48
CA ALA A 186 -1.31 7.41 6.73
C ALA A 186 -2.15 7.03 7.97
N ASN A 187 -3.23 6.27 7.81
CA ASN A 187 -4.13 5.89 8.90
C ASN A 187 -3.41 5.12 10.02
N ASP A 188 -2.34 4.38 9.69
CA ASP A 188 -1.56 3.58 10.64
C ASP A 188 -0.27 4.29 11.13
N LEU A 189 -0.08 5.57 10.81
CA LEU A 189 1.12 6.30 11.20
C LEU A 189 1.05 6.74 12.66
N VAL A 190 1.78 6.03 13.54
CA VAL A 190 1.86 6.34 14.97
C VAL A 190 2.97 7.38 15.24
N THR A 191 2.60 8.61 15.58
CA THR A 191 3.56 9.68 15.93
C THR A 191 3.91 9.74 17.42
N GLY A 192 3.32 8.87 18.24
CA GLY A 192 3.55 8.79 19.67
C GLY A 192 2.55 7.87 20.36
N TYR A 193 2.76 7.62 21.65
CA TYR A 193 1.84 6.85 22.50
C TYR A 193 1.70 7.49 23.88
N THR A 194 0.50 7.34 24.44
CA THR A 194 0.16 7.76 25.80
C THR A 194 -0.09 6.50 26.62
N VAL A 195 0.63 6.34 27.73
CA VAL A 195 0.43 5.27 28.70
C VAL A 195 -0.47 5.80 29.80
N THR A 196 -1.56 5.09 30.09
CA THR A 196 -2.47 5.40 31.21
C THR A 196 -2.48 4.29 32.26
N ASP A 197 -2.82 4.63 33.50
CA ASP A 197 -3.13 3.63 34.55
C ASP A 197 -4.52 2.99 34.31
N LYS A 198 -4.94 2.12 35.22
CA LYS A 198 -6.23 1.41 35.12
C LYS A 198 -7.42 2.35 35.31
N GLU A 199 -7.19 3.48 35.96
CA GLU A 199 -8.16 4.53 36.27
C GLU A 199 -8.25 5.58 35.15
N GLY A 200 -7.37 5.49 34.13
CA GLY A 200 -7.35 6.36 32.95
C GLY A 200 -6.46 7.61 33.10
N ASN A 201 -5.69 7.74 34.18
CA ASN A 201 -4.74 8.82 34.35
C ASN A 201 -3.50 8.59 33.49
N ILE A 202 -2.98 9.66 32.87
CA ILE A 202 -1.80 9.59 32.02
C ILE A 202 -0.54 9.41 32.89
N ILE A 203 0.13 8.27 32.72
CA ILE A 203 1.42 7.95 33.34
C ILE A 203 2.57 8.56 32.55
N LYS A 204 2.52 8.45 31.21
CA LYS A 204 3.62 8.88 30.34
C LYS A 204 3.14 9.16 28.92
N THR A 205 3.66 10.21 28.32
CA THR A 205 3.51 10.48 26.88
C THR A 205 4.87 10.40 26.21
N VAL A 206 4.95 9.67 25.10
CA VAL A 206 6.16 9.58 24.27
C VAL A 206 5.80 10.03 22.87
N SER A 207 6.40 11.12 22.39
CA SER A 207 6.30 11.60 21.01
C SER A 207 7.50 11.12 20.19
N SER A 208 7.29 10.89 18.88
CA SER A 208 8.36 10.66 17.91
C SER A 208 8.76 11.98 17.26
N PRO A 209 9.90 12.60 17.61
CA PRO A 209 10.27 13.93 17.12
C PRO A 209 10.37 13.99 15.59
N TYR A 210 10.80 12.90 14.96
CA TYR A 210 10.92 12.79 13.51
C TYR A 210 9.56 12.86 12.82
N TRP A 211 8.58 12.07 13.28
CA TRP A 211 7.24 12.08 12.68
C TRP A 211 6.42 13.31 13.08
N THR A 212 6.56 13.81 14.31
CA THR A 212 6.00 15.08 14.75
C THR A 212 6.51 16.25 13.88
N SER A 213 7.78 16.25 13.48
CA SER A 213 8.33 17.29 12.60
C SER A 213 7.78 17.24 11.16
N LYS A 214 7.38 16.05 10.69
CA LYS A 214 6.85 15.82 9.33
C LYS A 214 5.34 15.97 9.24
N PHE A 215 4.60 15.62 10.29
CA PHE A 215 3.14 15.51 10.29
C PHE A 215 2.44 16.33 11.40
N GLY A 216 3.18 16.97 12.30
CA GLY A 216 2.65 17.68 13.48
C GLY A 216 2.37 16.76 14.67
N ASP A 217 1.95 17.32 15.80
CA ASP A 217 1.51 16.55 16.97
C ASP A 217 0.18 15.84 16.69
N ILE A 218 0.22 14.51 16.49
CA ILE A 218 -0.99 13.69 16.46
C ILE A 218 -1.28 13.25 17.90
N ILE A 219 -2.32 13.85 18.47
CA ILE A 219 -2.91 13.43 19.73
C ILE A 219 -3.93 12.34 19.38
N LEU A 220 -3.73 11.12 19.85
CA LEU A 220 -4.77 10.08 19.86
C LEU A 220 -5.89 10.55 20.78
N LEU A 221 -6.87 11.22 20.20
CA LEU A 221 -8.08 11.61 20.92
C LEU A 221 -8.98 10.38 20.99
N GLY A 222 -9.07 9.77 22.18
CA GLY A 222 -10.17 8.88 22.52
C GLY A 222 -11.49 9.58 22.18
N SER A 223 -12.29 8.89 21.37
CA SER A 223 -13.72 9.13 21.10
C SER A 223 -14.28 10.46 21.60
N ASN A 224 -14.03 11.54 20.84
CA ASN A 224 -14.96 12.66 20.70
C ASN A 224 -14.57 13.46 19.45
N GLN A 225 -15.49 13.50 18.49
CA GLN A 225 -15.32 14.19 17.22
C GLN A 225 -15.08 15.69 17.45
N GLY A 226 -13.84 16.10 17.27
CA GLY A 226 -13.46 17.47 16.99
C GLY A 226 -12.45 17.45 15.86
N THR A 227 -12.90 17.63 14.62
CA THR A 227 -11.98 17.93 13.52
C THR A 227 -11.12 19.12 13.94
N LYS A 228 -9.80 18.93 14.10
CA LYS A 228 -8.85 20.04 14.28
C LYS A 228 -8.91 20.89 13.00
N GLN A 229 -9.80 21.88 12.99
CA GLN A 229 -9.76 23.00 12.06
C GLN A 229 -8.36 23.62 12.17
N LEU A 230 -7.61 23.64 11.07
CA LEU A 230 -6.59 24.67 10.91
C LEU A 230 -7.30 26.01 11.12
N SER A 231 -7.00 26.68 12.23
CA SER A 231 -7.62 27.96 12.56
C SER A 231 -7.04 29.02 11.63
N TYR A 232 -7.64 29.15 10.45
CA TYR A 232 -7.40 30.32 9.64
C TYR A 232 -7.86 31.54 10.42
N THR A 233 -6.96 32.46 10.70
CA THR A 233 -7.36 33.80 11.15
C THR A 233 -8.39 34.38 10.17
N LYS A 234 -9.37 35.12 10.69
CA LYS A 234 -10.40 35.80 9.88
C LYS A 234 -9.83 36.56 8.68
N LYS A 235 -8.61 37.12 8.86
CA LYS A 235 -7.84 37.88 7.86
C LYS A 235 -7.24 36.98 6.77
N SER A 236 -6.63 35.84 7.13
CA SER A 236 -6.00 34.92 6.15
C SER A 236 -7.04 34.21 5.27
N LEU A 237 -8.15 33.75 5.84
CA LEU A 237 -9.24 33.14 5.06
C LEU A 237 -9.87 34.15 4.09
N LYS A 238 -10.12 35.38 4.54
CA LYS A 238 -10.65 36.46 3.67
C LYS A 238 -9.68 36.77 2.51
N LYS A 239 -8.36 36.78 2.76
CA LYS A 239 -7.33 36.99 1.73
C LYS A 239 -7.31 35.85 0.71
N LEU A 240 -7.40 34.60 1.16
CA LEU A 240 -7.46 33.42 0.29
C LEU A 240 -8.70 33.45 -0.63
N ILE A 241 -9.89 33.67 -0.04
CA ILE A 241 -11.14 33.75 -0.81
C ILE A 241 -11.08 34.88 -1.84
N ASN A 242 -10.59 36.07 -1.47
CA ASN A 242 -10.44 37.17 -2.42
C ASN A 242 -9.46 36.82 -3.56
N LYS A 243 -8.33 36.17 -3.26
CA LYS A 243 -7.37 35.71 -4.27
C LYS A 243 -8.04 34.74 -5.26
N MET A 244 -8.78 33.74 -4.74
CA MET A 244 -9.50 32.78 -5.58
C MET A 244 -10.54 33.47 -6.46
N VAL A 245 -11.31 34.42 -5.91
CA VAL A 245 -12.26 35.21 -6.69
C VAL A 245 -11.58 35.95 -7.84
N THR A 246 -10.41 36.55 -7.61
CA THR A 246 -9.65 37.23 -8.67
C THR A 246 -9.22 36.27 -9.77
N VAL A 247 -8.74 35.07 -9.42
CA VAL A 247 -8.37 34.04 -10.42
C VAL A 247 -9.60 33.67 -11.27
N TYR A 248 -10.73 33.39 -10.62
CA TYR A 248 -11.93 32.96 -11.32
C TYR A 248 -12.71 34.09 -12.00
N HIS A 249 -12.36 35.35 -11.75
CA HIS A 249 -13.02 36.49 -12.40
C HIS A 249 -12.86 36.45 -13.92
N ASN A 250 -11.70 35.96 -14.40
CA ASN A 250 -11.33 35.97 -15.81
C ASN A 250 -11.38 34.58 -16.48
N GLU A 251 -11.65 33.51 -15.74
CA GLU A 251 -11.73 32.16 -16.30
C GLU A 251 -13.09 31.89 -16.97
N LYS A 252 -13.08 31.48 -18.24
CA LYS A 252 -14.25 30.93 -18.94
C LYS A 252 -14.31 29.43 -18.70
N LYS A 253 -15.20 28.94 -17.83
CA LYS A 253 -15.45 27.51 -17.61
C LYS A 253 -16.65 27.00 -18.41
N SER A 254 -16.61 25.72 -18.79
CA SER A 254 -17.64 25.02 -19.58
C SER A 254 -18.99 24.91 -18.87
N SER A 255 -19.00 24.71 -17.54
CA SER A 255 -20.23 24.56 -16.75
C SER A 255 -20.10 25.14 -15.32
N ASP A 256 -21.23 25.29 -14.63
CA ASP A 256 -21.31 25.73 -13.23
C ASP A 256 -20.84 24.64 -12.24
N TYR A 257 -21.02 23.37 -12.59
CA TYR A 257 -20.46 22.24 -11.85
C TYR A 257 -18.93 22.25 -11.90
N ASP A 258 -18.33 22.42 -13.09
CA ASP A 258 -16.87 22.40 -13.25
C ASP A 258 -16.20 23.52 -12.46
N LEU A 259 -16.80 24.72 -12.48
CA LEU A 259 -16.32 25.85 -11.68
C LEU A 259 -16.45 25.59 -10.18
N SER A 260 -17.59 25.07 -9.74
CA SER A 260 -17.81 24.78 -8.32
C SER A 260 -16.94 23.63 -7.82
N TYR A 261 -16.66 22.65 -8.68
CA TYR A 261 -15.76 21.55 -8.36
C TYR A 261 -14.31 22.02 -8.25
N ASP A 262 -13.82 22.88 -9.14
CA ASP A 262 -12.46 23.44 -9.04
C ASP A 262 -12.32 24.33 -7.78
N ILE A 263 -13.32 25.17 -7.47
CA ILE A 263 -13.34 25.96 -6.22
C ILE A 263 -13.27 25.04 -5.00
N PHE A 264 -14.05 23.95 -4.99
CA PHE A 264 -14.06 22.96 -3.93
C PHE A 264 -12.69 22.26 -3.76
N VAL A 265 -12.09 21.80 -4.85
CA VAL A 265 -10.76 21.15 -4.83
C VAL A 265 -9.69 22.10 -4.30
N ARG A 266 -9.71 23.37 -4.72
CA ARG A 266 -8.75 24.36 -4.22
C ARG A 266 -8.95 24.67 -2.75
N LEU A 267 -10.18 24.88 -2.28
CA LEU A 267 -10.44 25.09 -0.85
C LEU A 267 -9.99 23.88 0.00
N ARG A 268 -10.17 22.66 -0.50
CA ARG A 268 -9.66 21.42 0.13
C ARG A 268 -8.14 21.37 0.17
N LYS A 269 -7.44 21.76 -0.89
CA LYS A 269 -5.97 21.87 -0.91
C LYS A 269 -5.45 22.82 0.17
N TYR A 270 -6.24 23.82 0.55
CA TYR A 270 -5.96 24.74 1.64
C TYR A 270 -6.57 24.31 2.98
N ASN A 271 -7.07 23.08 3.13
CA ASN A 271 -7.70 22.58 4.37
C ASN A 271 -8.86 23.46 4.89
N VAL A 272 -9.59 24.13 3.99
CA VAL A 272 -10.79 24.89 4.34
C VAL A 272 -12.00 23.94 4.29
N PRO A 273 -12.73 23.73 5.40
CA PRO A 273 -13.93 22.90 5.38
C PRO A 273 -14.95 23.49 4.41
N CYS A 274 -15.36 22.71 3.41
CA CYS A 274 -16.26 23.14 2.36
C CYS A 274 -17.11 21.98 1.85
N LYS A 275 -18.25 22.28 1.23
CA LYS A 275 -19.15 21.30 0.61
C LYS A 275 -19.83 21.89 -0.61
N ILE A 276 -20.22 21.03 -1.55
CA ILE A 276 -20.95 21.43 -2.75
C ILE A 276 -22.45 21.23 -2.48
N VAL A 277 -23.21 22.30 -2.68
CA VAL A 277 -24.66 22.34 -2.53
C VAL A 277 -25.28 22.60 -3.89
N LEU A 278 -26.35 21.88 -4.21
CA LEU A 278 -27.17 22.16 -5.39
C LEU A 278 -28.34 23.04 -4.96
N TYR A 279 -28.41 24.23 -5.55
CA TYR A 279 -29.51 25.16 -5.37
C TYR A 279 -30.37 25.13 -6.63
N ALA A 280 -31.55 24.50 -6.54
CA ALA A 280 -32.39 24.16 -7.68
C ALA A 280 -31.61 23.37 -8.74
N ASN A 281 -31.04 24.05 -9.75
CA ASN A 281 -30.25 23.46 -10.83
C ASN A 281 -28.85 24.09 -10.96
N LYS A 282 -28.33 24.73 -9.90
CA LYS A 282 -27.00 25.33 -9.91
C LYS A 282 -26.13 24.87 -8.74
N TYR A 283 -24.89 24.51 -9.05
CA TYR A 283 -23.93 24.11 -8.03
C TYR A 283 -23.28 25.34 -7.38
N SER A 284 -23.08 25.26 -6.06
CA SER A 284 -22.41 26.29 -5.27
C SER A 284 -21.55 25.64 -4.20
N VAL A 285 -20.38 26.22 -3.93
CA VAL A 285 -19.55 25.84 -2.79
C VAL A 285 -19.93 26.67 -1.58
N ILE A 286 -20.21 26.01 -0.46
CA ILE A 286 -20.27 26.65 0.85
C ILE A 286 -19.06 26.22 1.68
N TYR A 287 -18.48 27.16 2.40
CA TYR A 287 -17.27 26.94 3.20
C TYR A 287 -17.49 27.43 4.62
N ARG A 288 -16.79 26.82 5.57
CA ARG A 288 -16.86 27.19 6.99
C ARG A 288 -15.98 28.42 7.22
N TYR A 289 -16.61 29.54 7.52
CA TYR A 289 -15.97 30.78 7.92
C TYR A 289 -16.15 30.97 9.42
N ILE A 290 -15.09 30.71 10.18
CA ILE A 290 -15.14 30.67 11.65
C ILE A 290 -16.15 29.58 12.06
N ASP A 291 -17.29 29.95 12.64
CA ASP A 291 -18.31 29.02 13.14
C ASP A 291 -19.56 28.91 12.26
N LYS A 292 -19.57 29.55 11.08
CA LYS A 292 -20.72 29.55 10.18
C LYS A 292 -20.38 29.07 8.78
N TRP A 293 -21.33 28.37 8.15
CA TRP A 293 -21.27 28.04 6.74
C TRP A 293 -21.69 29.25 5.90
N VAL A 294 -20.82 29.66 4.97
CA VAL A 294 -21.05 30.81 4.10
C VAL A 294 -20.87 30.39 2.64
N ASN A 295 -21.69 30.93 1.75
CA ASN A 295 -21.52 30.71 0.32
C ASN A 295 -20.23 31.36 -0.18
N PHE A 296 -19.54 30.67 -1.09
CA PHE A 296 -18.48 31.27 -1.87
C PHE A 296 -19.02 32.51 -2.60
N PRO A 297 -18.28 33.63 -2.65
CA PRO A 297 -18.80 34.89 -3.20
C PRO A 297 -18.82 34.90 -4.74
N TYR A 298 -19.72 34.09 -5.33
CA TYR A 298 -19.99 34.06 -6.77
C TYR A 298 -20.51 35.41 -7.31
N SER A 299 -20.93 36.33 -6.43
CA SER A 299 -21.36 37.70 -6.79
C SER A 299 -20.28 38.54 -7.47
N LYS A 300 -19.02 38.09 -7.45
CA LYS A 300 -17.90 38.70 -8.16
C LYS A 300 -17.49 37.93 -9.42
N LEU A 301 -18.17 36.83 -9.75
CA LEU A 301 -17.94 35.98 -10.92
C LEU A 301 -19.05 36.18 -11.98
N ASN A 302 -18.91 35.58 -13.16
CA ASN A 302 -19.92 35.67 -14.22
C ASN A 302 -21.33 35.30 -13.71
N LYS A 303 -22.35 36.13 -14.03
CA LYS A 303 -23.75 35.95 -13.60
C LYS A 303 -24.31 34.56 -13.95
N LYS A 304 -23.81 33.92 -15.00
CA LYS A 304 -24.21 32.56 -15.41
C LYS A 304 -24.02 31.51 -14.30
N TYR A 305 -23.02 31.65 -13.44
CA TYR A 305 -22.69 30.65 -12.41
C TYR A 305 -23.23 30.97 -11.01
N ARG A 306 -24.07 32.02 -10.86
CA ARG A 306 -24.60 32.43 -9.55
C ARG A 306 -25.90 31.67 -9.24
N PRO A 307 -26.06 31.07 -8.05
CA PRO A 307 -27.36 30.60 -7.57
C PRO A 307 -28.30 31.80 -7.31
N ASN A 308 -29.59 31.65 -7.60
CA ASN A 308 -30.58 32.72 -7.38
C ASN A 308 -30.75 32.97 -5.86
N SER A 309 -30.93 34.22 -5.44
CA SER A 309 -31.01 34.62 -4.01
C SER A 309 -32.09 33.86 -3.24
N ASN A 310 -33.23 33.58 -3.88
CA ASN A 310 -34.33 32.79 -3.30
C ASN A 310 -34.00 31.29 -3.19
N ALA A 311 -33.12 30.77 -4.07
CA ALA A 311 -32.73 29.36 -4.06
C ALA A 311 -31.76 29.03 -2.90
N ILE A 312 -30.99 30.02 -2.42
CA ILE A 312 -30.01 29.85 -1.33
C ILE A 312 -30.67 29.35 -0.03
N LYS A 313 -31.96 29.63 0.18
CA LYS A 313 -32.73 29.19 1.36
C LYS A 313 -33.24 27.75 1.30
N LYS A 314 -33.25 27.10 0.13
CA LYS A 314 -33.85 25.75 -0.10
C LYS A 314 -32.86 24.72 -0.67
N GLY A 315 -31.55 24.94 -0.51
CA GLY A 315 -30.53 24.09 -1.12
C GLY A 315 -30.51 22.66 -0.58
N LYS A 316 -30.35 21.68 -1.47
CA LYS A 316 -30.07 20.29 -1.11
C LYS A 316 -28.56 20.07 -1.11
N VAL A 317 -28.03 19.49 -0.04
CA VAL A 317 -26.63 19.06 0.00
C VAL A 317 -26.49 17.90 -0.99
N VAL A 318 -25.62 18.07 -1.99
CA VAL A 318 -25.38 17.02 -3.00
C VAL A 318 -24.09 16.28 -2.74
N ARG A 319 -23.12 16.94 -2.10
CA ARG A 319 -21.85 16.31 -1.74
C ARG A 319 -21.30 16.90 -0.45
N THR A 320 -21.16 16.04 0.55
CA THR A 320 -20.38 16.28 1.78
C THR A 320 -19.21 15.33 1.80
N TYR A 321 -18.06 15.84 2.23
CA TYR A 321 -16.90 15.00 2.48
C TYR A 321 -16.32 15.32 3.84
N GLY A 322 -16.17 14.27 4.65
CA GLY A 322 -15.40 14.28 5.89
C GLY A 322 -13.93 14.54 5.63
#